data_AF-A0A520HUN8-F1
#
_entry.id   AF-A0A520HUN8-F1
#
_cell.length_a   1.000
_cell.length_b   1.000
_cell.length_c   1.000
_cell.angle_alpha   90.00
_cell.angle_beta   90.00
_cell.angle_gamma   90.00
#
_symmetry.space_group_name_H-M   'P 1'
#
loop_
_entity.id
_entity.type
_entity.pdbx_description
1 polymer ?
#
loop_
_entity_poly.entity_id
_entity_poly.type
_entity_poly.pdbx_seq_one_letter_code
_entity_poly.pdbx_strand_id
1 'polypeptide(L)'
;MRGASRVKRNKVARLVAVGSVALALSACGGRIVPPSTYGDQAEVGAAPAPARPNQHHLARPDQPLNVRPSDGRIVGAVPIAAVPVIVPAGVATAAAAGVVAGPPMSSLPMTAAQAKAARTAFARSCPGLQRRADVSGLTRGTDWQPACAAASAGGDARAFFAQYLEAVQVGDGRAFATGYYEPEIRGSLERREGYEAPV
;
A
#
# COMPACT_ATOMS: atom_id res chain seq x y z
N MET A 1 65.43 20.94 28.13
CA MET A 1 65.77 22.32 27.71
C MET A 1 64.69 22.82 26.76
N ARG A 2 64.08 23.98 27.08
CA ARG A 2 63.41 25.00 26.22
C ARG A 2 62.41 24.49 25.15
N GLY A 3 61.17 24.95 25.05
CA GLY A 3 60.46 26.04 25.70
C GLY A 3 59.04 26.12 25.11
N ALA A 4 58.10 26.64 25.90
CA ALA A 4 56.75 26.96 25.48
C ALA A 4 56.71 28.30 24.72
N SER A 5 55.77 28.48 23.79
CA SER A 5 54.91 29.68 23.77
C SER A 5 53.69 29.52 22.85
N ARG A 6 52.50 29.68 23.42
CA ARG A 6 51.30 30.16 22.71
C ARG A 6 51.55 31.59 22.22
N VAL A 7 50.79 32.06 21.22
CA VAL A 7 49.96 33.29 21.29
C VAL A 7 49.37 33.71 19.92
N LYS A 8 48.02 33.78 19.92
CA LYS A 8 47.10 34.78 19.33
C LYS A 8 46.88 34.93 17.81
N ARG A 9 45.59 34.73 17.50
CA ARG A 9 44.63 35.67 16.84
C ARG A 9 44.80 35.92 15.34
N ASN A 10 43.86 35.36 14.56
CA ASN A 10 43.28 36.07 13.43
C ASN A 10 41.74 36.05 13.54
N LYS A 11 41.22 37.01 14.33
CA LYS A 11 39.80 37.38 14.40
C LYS A 11 39.56 38.60 13.50
N VAL A 12 39.89 38.56 12.21
CA VAL A 12 39.53 39.64 11.26
C VAL A 12 39.30 39.04 9.87
N ALA A 13 38.28 38.20 9.73
CA ALA A 13 37.73 37.80 8.42
C ALA A 13 36.22 37.47 8.52
N ARG A 14 35.56 37.97 9.57
CA ARG A 14 34.10 37.97 9.73
C ARG A 14 33.65 39.41 9.64
N LEU A 15 33.35 39.93 8.43
CA LEU A 15 32.47 41.11 8.30
C LEU A 15 32.04 41.53 6.87
N VAL A 16 32.34 40.80 5.79
CA VAL A 16 31.90 41.26 4.43
C VAL A 16 31.01 40.28 3.66
N ALA A 17 30.75 39.07 4.16
CA ALA A 17 30.01 38.04 3.41
C ALA A 17 28.58 37.75 3.92
N VAL A 18 27.82 38.76 4.37
CA VAL A 18 26.42 38.58 4.84
C VAL A 18 25.41 39.49 4.11
N GLY A 19 25.86 40.34 3.18
CA GLY A 19 24.99 41.33 2.51
C GLY A 19 24.27 40.90 1.23
N SER A 20 24.45 39.67 0.73
CA SER A 20 24.03 39.31 -0.64
C SER A 20 23.04 38.15 -0.75
N VAL A 21 22.43 37.72 0.36
CA VAL A 21 21.55 36.52 0.38
C VAL A 21 20.06 36.82 0.14
N ALA A 22 19.59 38.07 0.05
CA ALA A 22 18.15 38.34 0.12
C ALA A 22 17.44 38.78 -1.18
N LEU A 23 18.11 38.90 -2.34
CA LEU A 23 17.48 39.48 -3.55
C LEU A 23 17.62 38.66 -4.85
N ALA A 24 18.09 37.41 -4.80
CA ALA A 24 18.37 36.62 -6.00
C ALA A 24 17.64 35.26 -6.10
N LEU A 25 16.46 35.09 -5.48
CA LEU A 25 15.65 33.86 -5.61
C LEU A 25 14.19 34.06 -6.07
N SER A 26 13.81 35.24 -6.55
CA SER A 26 12.43 35.53 -6.99
C SER A 26 12.17 35.33 -8.50
N ALA A 27 13.01 34.61 -9.24
CA ALA A 27 12.93 34.60 -10.72
C ALA A 27 12.78 33.23 -11.40
N CYS A 28 12.49 32.14 -10.68
CA CYS A 28 12.23 30.82 -11.31
C CYS A 28 10.75 30.38 -11.28
N GLY A 29 9.81 31.28 -10.97
CA GLY A 29 8.41 30.93 -10.69
C GLY A 29 7.37 31.27 -11.76
N GLY A 30 7.73 31.64 -13.00
CA GLY A 30 6.73 32.09 -13.95
C GLY A 30 7.13 31.96 -15.40
N ARG A 31 6.83 30.80 -16.00
CA ARG A 31 6.50 30.61 -17.43
C ARG A 31 6.25 29.13 -17.75
N ILE A 32 5.02 28.68 -17.52
CA ILE A 32 4.57 27.34 -17.94
C ILE A 32 3.36 27.38 -18.90
N VAL A 33 2.96 28.58 -19.34
CA VAL A 33 1.92 28.73 -20.36
C VAL A 33 2.48 29.58 -21.50
N PRO A 34 2.72 29.00 -22.69
CA PRO A 34 2.96 29.81 -23.88
C PRO A 34 1.69 30.62 -24.21
N PRO A 35 1.80 31.90 -24.60
CA PRO A 35 0.64 32.64 -25.08
C PRO A 35 0.13 31.98 -26.37
N SER A 36 -1.11 31.53 -26.34
CA SER A 36 -1.82 31.04 -27.51
C SER A 36 -1.97 32.18 -28.52
N THR A 37 -1.31 32.07 -29.67
CA THR A 37 -1.65 32.82 -30.87
C THR A 37 -2.95 32.24 -31.44
N TYR A 38 -4.08 32.51 -30.76
CA TYR A 38 -5.39 32.37 -31.37
C TYR A 38 -5.87 33.77 -31.74
N GLY A 39 -5.38 34.20 -32.89
CA GLY A 39 -5.63 35.51 -33.47
C GLY A 39 -5.26 35.44 -34.93
N ASP A 40 -5.89 34.54 -35.67
CA ASP A 40 -6.09 34.69 -37.10
C ASP A 40 -7.40 33.99 -37.48
N GLN A 41 -8.11 34.63 -38.39
CA GLN A 41 -9.53 34.47 -38.64
C GLN A 41 -9.85 33.08 -39.19
N ALA A 42 -10.63 32.29 -38.45
CA ALA A 42 -11.36 31.15 -38.99
C ALA A 42 -12.80 31.58 -39.25
N GLU A 43 -13.22 31.49 -40.52
CA GLU A 43 -14.59 31.69 -40.96
C GLU A 43 -15.58 30.96 -40.04
N VAL A 44 -16.69 31.63 -39.73
CA VAL A 44 -17.80 31.08 -38.95
C VAL A 44 -18.55 30.06 -39.81
N GLY A 45 -17.99 28.87 -39.95
CA GLY A 45 -18.75 27.68 -40.34
C GLY A 45 -19.70 27.31 -39.20
N ALA A 46 -20.99 27.11 -39.52
CA ALA A 46 -22.01 26.77 -38.54
C ALA A 46 -21.55 25.63 -37.62
N ALA A 47 -21.50 25.91 -36.31
CA ALA A 47 -21.14 24.92 -35.31
C ALA A 47 -22.12 23.73 -35.38
N PRO A 48 -21.64 22.48 -35.38
CA PRO A 48 -22.53 21.34 -35.20
C PRO A 48 -23.23 21.48 -33.85
N ALA A 49 -24.51 21.07 -33.81
CA ALA A 49 -25.33 21.09 -32.60
C ALA A 49 -24.57 20.52 -31.40
N PRO A 50 -24.76 21.06 -30.18
CA PRO A 50 -24.05 20.57 -29.00
C PRO A 50 -24.29 19.06 -28.90
N ALA A 51 -23.19 18.30 -28.96
CA ALA A 51 -23.22 16.88 -28.65
C ALA A 51 -23.90 16.74 -27.28
N ARG A 52 -24.92 15.88 -27.21
CA ARG A 52 -25.62 15.57 -25.96
C ARG A 52 -24.55 15.38 -24.86
N PRO A 53 -24.71 15.97 -23.67
CA PRO A 53 -23.73 15.78 -22.61
C PRO A 53 -23.53 14.27 -22.47
N ASN A 54 -22.28 13.82 -22.61
CA ASN A 54 -21.93 12.45 -22.32
C ASN A 54 -22.51 12.15 -20.94
N GLN A 55 -23.53 11.28 -20.90
CA GLN A 55 -24.00 10.72 -19.65
C GLN A 55 -22.83 9.90 -19.13
N HIS A 56 -21.95 10.55 -18.36
CA HIS A 56 -21.02 9.88 -17.47
C HIS A 56 -21.90 8.96 -16.63
N HIS A 57 -21.86 7.67 -16.97
CA HIS A 57 -22.69 6.67 -16.32
C HIS A 57 -22.37 6.72 -14.83
N LEU A 58 -23.29 7.31 -14.08
CA LEU A 58 -23.35 7.28 -12.62
C LEU A 58 -23.55 5.83 -12.22
N ALA A 59 -22.45 5.13 -11.93
CA ALA A 59 -22.40 3.68 -11.79
C ALA A 59 -22.87 2.97 -13.08
N ARG A 60 -22.09 2.00 -13.57
CA ARG A 60 -22.69 1.03 -14.49
C ARG A 60 -23.66 0.20 -13.64
N PRO A 61 -25.00 0.25 -13.86
CA PRO A 61 -25.93 -0.61 -13.14
C PRO A 61 -25.60 -2.11 -13.32
N ASP A 62 -24.83 -2.43 -14.37
CA ASP A 62 -24.48 -3.79 -14.76
C ASP A 62 -23.08 -4.23 -14.28
N GLN A 63 -22.36 -3.42 -13.51
CA GLN A 63 -21.08 -3.88 -12.98
C GLN A 63 -21.39 -4.77 -11.76
N PRO A 64 -21.11 -6.09 -11.83
CA PRO A 64 -21.29 -6.93 -10.67
C PRO A 64 -20.41 -6.35 -9.57
N LEU A 65 -21.01 -6.04 -8.42
CA LEU A 65 -20.24 -5.68 -7.23
C LEU A 65 -19.23 -6.82 -7.02
N ASN A 66 -17.94 -6.51 -7.14
CA ASN A 66 -16.86 -7.42 -6.77
C ASN A 66 -16.75 -7.55 -5.24
N VAL A 67 -17.89 -7.43 -4.55
CA VAL A 67 -18.04 -7.48 -3.12
C VAL A 67 -18.94 -8.67 -2.86
N ARG A 68 -18.43 -9.63 -2.08
CA ARG A 68 -19.29 -10.69 -1.56
C ARG A 68 -20.41 -10.01 -0.75
N PRO A 69 -21.69 -10.38 -0.96
CA PRO A 69 -22.75 -9.94 -0.07
C PRO A 69 -22.33 -10.28 1.36
N SER A 70 -22.14 -9.24 2.17
CA SER A 70 -21.92 -9.36 3.60
C SER A 70 -23.05 -8.60 4.28
N ASP A 71 -23.53 -9.10 5.41
CA ASP A 71 -24.49 -8.41 6.25
C ASP A 71 -23.84 -7.30 7.10
N GLY A 72 -22.56 -7.00 6.83
CA GLY A 72 -21.76 -6.00 7.55
C GLY A 72 -21.46 -6.37 9.00
N ARG A 73 -21.86 -7.55 9.48
CA ARG A 73 -21.70 -7.92 10.90
C ARG A 73 -20.27 -8.33 11.21
N ILE A 74 -19.68 -7.66 12.19
CA ILE A 74 -18.42 -8.06 12.79
C ILE A 74 -18.71 -9.20 13.78
N VAL A 75 -18.29 -10.41 13.43
CA VAL A 75 -18.35 -11.56 14.34
C VAL A 75 -17.06 -11.60 15.14
N GLY A 76 -17.16 -11.41 16.46
CA GLY A 76 -16.02 -11.57 17.35
C GLY A 76 -15.52 -13.02 17.32
N ALA A 77 -14.21 -13.21 17.19
CA ALA A 77 -13.57 -14.51 17.32
C ALA A 77 -12.80 -14.55 18.64
N VAL A 78 -12.86 -15.69 19.34
CA VAL A 78 -12.00 -15.94 20.51
C VAL A 78 -10.63 -16.39 20.01
N PRO A 79 -9.54 -15.65 20.29
CA PRO A 79 -8.20 -16.05 19.87
C PRO A 79 -7.75 -17.35 20.54
N ILE A 80 -6.92 -18.11 19.84
CA ILE A 80 -6.21 -19.25 20.43
C ILE A 80 -5.21 -18.69 21.44
N ALA A 81 -5.14 -19.30 22.63
CA ALA A 81 -4.20 -18.89 23.67
C ALA A 81 -2.75 -19.00 23.16
N ALA A 82 -1.99 -17.91 23.31
CA ALA A 82 -0.60 -17.87 22.90
C ALA A 82 0.30 -18.65 23.87
N VAL A 83 1.35 -19.26 23.33
CA VAL A 83 2.46 -19.81 24.12
C VAL A 83 3.31 -18.64 24.63
N PRO A 84 3.62 -18.54 25.93
CA PRO A 84 4.46 -17.46 26.44
C PRO A 84 5.87 -17.48 25.83
N VAL A 85 6.31 -16.34 25.29
CA VAL A 85 7.65 -16.13 24.71
C VAL A 85 8.19 -14.78 25.17
N ILE A 86 9.50 -14.71 25.46
CA ILE A 86 10.18 -13.44 25.72
C ILE A 86 10.66 -12.87 24.39
N VAL A 87 10.09 -11.74 23.97
CA VAL A 87 10.47 -11.06 22.73
C VAL A 87 11.64 -10.09 23.00
N PRO A 88 12.76 -10.16 22.26
CA PRO A 88 13.84 -9.19 22.40
C PRO A 88 13.38 -7.76 22.06
N ALA A 89 13.87 -6.77 22.80
CA ALA A 89 13.51 -5.37 22.56
C ALA A 89 14.07 -4.86 21.22
N GLY A 90 13.31 -4.01 20.52
CA GLY A 90 13.76 -3.31 19.31
C GLY A 90 13.83 -4.17 18.04
N VAL A 91 13.28 -5.38 18.05
CA VAL A 91 13.19 -6.24 16.85
C VAL A 91 12.15 -5.70 15.87
N ALA A 92 12.44 -5.78 14.58
CA ALA A 92 11.59 -5.25 13.51
C ALA A 92 11.01 -6.32 12.56
N THR A 93 11.40 -7.59 12.74
CA THR A 93 10.98 -8.70 11.86
C THR A 93 10.39 -9.84 12.68
N ALA A 94 9.52 -10.65 12.05
CA ALA A 94 8.93 -11.81 12.70
C ALA A 94 10.00 -12.84 13.09
N ALA A 95 10.98 -13.07 12.22
CA ALA A 95 12.10 -13.96 12.51
C ALA A 95 12.91 -13.50 13.74
N ALA A 96 13.18 -12.20 13.89
CA ALA A 96 13.90 -11.66 15.03
C ALA A 96 13.07 -11.65 16.33
N ALA A 97 11.75 -11.52 16.22
CA ALA A 97 10.83 -11.65 17.36
C ALA A 97 10.70 -13.10 17.88
N GLY A 98 11.12 -14.08 17.08
CA GLY A 98 10.95 -15.50 17.35
C GLY A 98 9.60 -16.02 16.88
N VAL A 99 9.56 -17.31 16.52
CA VAL A 99 8.34 -18.00 16.12
C VAL A 99 8.19 -19.31 16.87
N VAL A 100 6.94 -19.66 17.18
CA VAL A 100 6.55 -20.95 17.76
C VAL A 100 5.57 -21.61 16.80
N ALA A 101 5.67 -22.93 16.62
CA ALA A 101 4.71 -23.68 15.82
C ALA A 101 3.29 -23.48 16.37
N GLY A 102 2.37 -23.09 15.48
CA GLY A 102 0.95 -23.00 15.79
C GLY A 102 0.24 -24.35 15.71
N PRO A 103 -1.07 -24.38 15.99
CA PRO A 103 -1.86 -25.58 15.75
C PRO A 103 -1.87 -25.94 14.26
N PRO A 104 -2.05 -27.23 13.90
CA PRO A 104 -2.08 -27.64 12.51
C PRO A 104 -3.18 -26.89 11.73
N MET A 105 -2.91 -26.54 10.48
CA MET A 105 -3.88 -25.80 9.64
C MET A 105 -5.24 -26.51 9.52
N SER A 106 -5.26 -27.85 9.64
CA SER A 106 -6.46 -28.68 9.63
C SER A 106 -7.37 -28.50 10.86
N SER A 107 -6.84 -28.05 12.00
CA SER A 107 -7.64 -27.82 13.22
C SER A 107 -8.27 -26.43 13.28
N LEU A 108 -7.97 -25.55 12.34
CA LEU A 108 -8.55 -24.20 12.31
C LEU A 108 -10.03 -24.25 11.85
N PRO A 109 -10.93 -23.48 12.48
CA PRO A 109 -12.37 -23.51 12.20
C PRO A 109 -12.74 -22.77 10.91
N MET A 110 -12.20 -23.22 9.78
CA MET A 110 -12.60 -22.74 8.45
C MET A 110 -13.84 -23.51 8.02
N THR A 111 -14.72 -22.90 7.22
CA THR A 111 -15.74 -23.63 6.43
C THR A 111 -15.16 -24.01 5.06
N ALA A 112 -15.79 -24.94 4.34
CA ALA A 112 -15.35 -25.29 2.98
C ALA A 112 -15.43 -24.08 2.03
N ALA A 113 -16.48 -23.25 2.19
CA ALA A 113 -16.66 -22.02 1.41
C ALA A 113 -15.58 -20.97 1.73
N GLN A 114 -15.20 -20.79 3.01
CA GLN A 114 -14.09 -19.92 3.40
C GLN A 114 -12.76 -20.44 2.87
N ALA A 115 -12.46 -21.73 3.00
CA ALA A 115 -11.23 -22.32 2.49
C ALA A 115 -11.11 -22.13 0.96
N LYS A 116 -12.18 -22.39 0.21
CA LYS A 116 -12.21 -22.13 -1.24
C LYS A 116 -11.93 -20.67 -1.58
N ALA A 117 -12.58 -19.75 -0.86
CA ALA A 117 -12.37 -18.31 -1.02
C ALA A 117 -10.91 -17.90 -0.77
N ALA A 118 -10.35 -18.38 0.34
CA ALA A 118 -8.99 -18.11 0.76
C ALA A 118 -7.99 -18.65 -0.26
N ARG A 119 -8.19 -19.86 -0.81
CA ARG A 119 -7.31 -20.39 -1.87
C ARG A 119 -7.36 -19.55 -3.15
N THR A 120 -8.54 -19.08 -3.56
CA THR A 120 -8.65 -18.16 -4.70
C THR A 120 -7.90 -16.86 -4.45
N ALA A 121 -7.99 -16.29 -3.24
CA ALA A 121 -7.23 -15.08 -2.88
C ALA A 121 -5.71 -15.35 -2.80
N PHE A 122 -5.31 -16.50 -2.24
CA PHE A 122 -3.93 -16.94 -2.19
C PHE A 122 -3.33 -17.08 -3.59
N ALA A 123 -4.03 -17.75 -4.52
CA ALA A 123 -3.60 -17.89 -5.91
C ALA A 123 -3.37 -16.53 -6.60
N ARG A 124 -4.21 -15.52 -6.33
CA ARG A 124 -4.01 -14.14 -6.83
C ARG A 124 -2.76 -13.47 -6.26
N SER A 125 -2.31 -13.87 -5.08
CA SER A 125 -1.15 -13.31 -4.38
C SER A 125 0.18 -13.91 -4.86
N CYS A 126 0.15 -15.09 -5.49
CA CYS A 126 1.33 -15.86 -5.89
C CYS A 126 2.38 -15.11 -6.73
N PRO A 127 2.03 -14.30 -7.75
CA PRO A 127 3.02 -13.52 -8.49
C PRO A 127 3.77 -12.51 -7.63
N GLY A 128 3.14 -12.03 -6.55
CA GLY A 128 3.76 -11.15 -5.57
C GLY A 128 4.68 -11.91 -4.61
N LEU A 129 4.17 -13.01 -4.04
CA LEU A 129 4.91 -13.85 -3.07
C LEU A 129 6.24 -14.37 -3.64
N GLN A 130 6.25 -14.80 -4.90
CA GLN A 130 7.45 -15.36 -5.52
C GLN A 130 8.48 -14.31 -5.94
N ARG A 131 8.07 -13.05 -6.17
CA ARG A 131 8.96 -11.98 -6.65
C ARG A 131 9.48 -11.05 -5.56
N ARG A 132 8.68 -10.80 -4.52
CA ARG A 132 9.01 -9.80 -3.49
C ARG A 132 9.90 -10.43 -2.43
N ALA A 133 10.81 -9.64 -1.88
CA ALA A 133 11.54 -10.03 -0.69
C ALA A 133 10.57 -10.06 0.51
N ASP A 134 10.63 -11.14 1.28
CA ASP A 134 9.87 -11.28 2.52
C ASP A 134 10.54 -10.49 3.65
N VAL A 135 9.93 -9.38 4.03
CA VAL A 135 10.42 -8.51 5.11
C VAL A 135 10.23 -9.12 6.51
N SER A 136 9.43 -10.17 6.64
CA SER A 136 9.28 -10.90 7.91
C SER A 136 10.53 -11.73 8.24
N GLY A 137 11.32 -12.07 7.21
CA GLY A 137 12.52 -12.91 7.32
C GLY A 137 12.22 -14.41 7.46
N LEU A 138 10.97 -14.84 7.29
CA LEU A 138 10.57 -16.24 7.49
C LEU A 138 10.70 -17.09 6.23
N THR A 139 10.55 -16.50 5.05
CA THR A 139 10.50 -17.22 3.77
C THR A 139 11.34 -16.56 2.68
N ARG A 140 11.53 -17.27 1.58
CA ARG A 140 12.05 -16.77 0.30
C ARG A 140 11.03 -17.00 -0.79
N GLY A 141 11.13 -16.27 -1.89
CA GLY A 141 10.21 -16.40 -3.03
C GLY A 141 10.11 -17.84 -3.57
N THR A 142 11.20 -18.60 -3.54
CA THR A 142 11.25 -20.02 -3.97
C THR A 142 10.45 -20.95 -3.08
N ASP A 143 10.33 -20.65 -1.78
CA ASP A 143 9.62 -21.49 -0.81
C ASP A 143 8.12 -21.52 -1.13
N TRP A 144 7.61 -20.50 -1.83
CA TRP A 144 6.21 -20.39 -2.26
C TRP A 144 5.87 -21.18 -3.53
N GLN A 145 6.87 -21.66 -4.29
CA GLN A 145 6.62 -22.29 -5.60
C GLN A 145 5.70 -23.53 -5.52
N PRO A 146 5.91 -24.49 -4.60
CA PRO A 146 5.04 -25.68 -4.52
C PRO A 146 3.60 -25.32 -4.18
N ALA A 147 3.40 -24.45 -3.19
CA ALA A 147 2.07 -23.99 -2.79
C ALA A 147 1.37 -23.22 -3.91
N CYS A 148 2.10 -22.38 -4.66
CA CYS A 148 1.53 -21.61 -5.76
C CYS A 148 1.17 -22.47 -6.98
N ALA A 149 1.96 -23.49 -7.30
CA ALA A 149 1.62 -24.47 -8.32
C ALA A 149 0.33 -25.22 -7.94
N ALA A 150 0.23 -25.68 -6.68
CA ALA A 150 -0.92 -26.42 -6.19
C ALA A 150 -2.19 -25.55 -6.06
N ALA A 151 -2.06 -24.27 -5.72
CA ALA A 151 -3.20 -23.36 -5.55
C ALA A 151 -4.05 -23.22 -6.83
N SER A 152 -3.42 -23.37 -7.99
CA SER A 152 -4.03 -23.26 -9.31
C SER A 152 -4.71 -24.55 -9.79
N ALA A 153 -4.40 -25.70 -9.16
CA ALA A 153 -4.79 -27.03 -9.65
C ALA A 153 -6.23 -27.45 -9.28
N GLY A 154 -6.95 -26.69 -8.45
CA GLY A 154 -8.29 -27.06 -7.99
C GLY A 154 -8.27 -28.03 -6.79
N GLY A 155 -9.35 -28.80 -6.59
CA GLY A 155 -9.47 -29.78 -5.50
C GLY A 155 -9.93 -29.21 -4.16
N ASP A 156 -9.78 -29.99 -3.08
CA ASP A 156 -10.15 -29.59 -1.71
C ASP A 156 -9.22 -28.49 -1.18
N ALA A 157 -9.81 -27.34 -0.89
CA ALA A 157 -9.08 -26.18 -0.39
C ALA A 157 -8.62 -26.33 1.07
N ARG A 158 -9.30 -27.13 1.89
CA ARG A 158 -8.85 -27.41 3.26
C ARG A 158 -7.60 -28.27 3.25
N ALA A 159 -7.62 -29.34 2.45
CA ALA A 159 -6.47 -30.21 2.25
C ALA A 159 -5.27 -29.42 1.70
N PHE A 160 -5.50 -28.48 0.77
CA PHE A 160 -4.47 -27.56 0.30
C PHE A 160 -3.78 -26.81 1.46
N PHE A 161 -4.54 -26.15 2.33
CA PHE A 161 -3.93 -25.40 3.43
C PHE A 161 -3.24 -26.31 4.45
N ALA A 162 -3.80 -27.50 4.71
CA ALA A 162 -3.20 -28.48 5.60
C ALA A 162 -1.89 -29.08 5.07
N GLN A 163 -1.75 -29.17 3.75
CA GLN A 163 -0.58 -29.77 3.10
C GLN A 163 0.54 -28.76 2.82
N TYR A 164 0.18 -27.53 2.44
CA TYR A 164 1.14 -26.57 1.90
C TYR A 164 1.49 -25.41 2.83
N LEU A 165 0.73 -25.19 3.92
CA LEU A 165 1.00 -24.13 4.88
C LEU A 165 1.07 -24.68 6.31
N GLU A 166 1.80 -23.95 7.14
CA GLU A 166 1.87 -24.15 8.58
C GLU A 166 1.45 -22.87 9.31
N ALA A 167 0.76 -23.01 10.43
CA ALA A 167 0.49 -21.88 11.30
C ALA A 167 1.71 -21.64 12.20
N VAL A 168 2.04 -20.37 12.43
CA VAL A 168 3.07 -19.97 13.41
C VAL A 168 2.53 -18.86 14.30
N GLN A 169 2.89 -18.91 15.57
CA GLN A 169 2.81 -17.77 16.47
C GLN A 169 4.08 -16.93 16.30
N VAL A 170 3.92 -15.62 16.16
CA VAL A 170 5.04 -14.67 16.13
C VAL A 170 5.17 -14.00 17.51
N GLY A 171 6.38 -13.99 18.06
CA GLY A 171 6.68 -13.42 19.37
C GLY A 171 5.78 -13.98 20.47
N ASP A 172 5.29 -13.09 21.33
CA ASP A 172 4.39 -13.42 22.45
C ASP A 172 2.92 -13.63 22.03
N GLY A 173 2.63 -13.62 20.73
CA GLY A 173 1.30 -13.83 20.17
C GLY A 173 0.31 -12.68 20.43
N ARG A 174 0.75 -11.56 21.01
CA ARG A 174 -0.11 -10.38 21.18
C ARG A 174 -0.35 -9.74 19.82
N ALA A 175 -1.63 -9.51 19.50
CA ALA A 175 -2.04 -8.86 18.26
C ALA A 175 -3.10 -7.80 18.52
N PHE A 176 -3.16 -6.82 17.62
CA PHE A 176 -4.21 -5.81 17.56
C PHE A 176 -4.73 -5.74 16.13
N ALA A 177 -5.96 -6.21 15.91
CA ALA A 177 -6.58 -6.26 14.59
C ALA A 177 -7.46 -5.02 14.37
N THR A 178 -7.19 -4.27 13.31
CA THR A 178 -7.99 -3.13 12.85
C THR A 178 -8.63 -3.43 11.49
N GLY A 179 -9.64 -2.64 11.11
CA GLY A 179 -10.26 -2.70 9.78
C GLY A 179 -9.88 -1.52 8.90
N TYR A 180 -9.75 -1.77 7.59
CA TYR A 180 -9.70 -0.76 6.53
C TYR A 180 -10.71 -1.13 5.45
N TYR A 181 -11.21 -0.14 4.71
CA TYR A 181 -12.07 -0.35 3.55
C TYR A 181 -11.70 0.65 2.46
N GLU A 182 -11.98 0.30 1.20
CA GLU A 182 -11.87 1.23 0.08
C GLU A 182 -13.20 1.99 -0.05
N PRO A 183 -13.23 3.32 0.17
CA PRO A 183 -14.46 4.08 0.10
C PRO A 183 -14.92 4.25 -1.36
N GLU A 184 -16.23 4.21 -1.58
CA GLU A 184 -16.82 4.57 -2.86
C GLU A 184 -17.14 6.07 -2.86
N ILE A 185 -16.52 6.82 -3.77
CA ILE A 185 -16.67 8.28 -3.89
C ILE A 185 -17.18 8.61 -5.30
N ARG A 186 -18.25 9.40 -5.39
CA ARG A 186 -18.69 9.93 -6.69
C ARG A 186 -17.67 10.95 -7.19
N GLY A 187 -17.10 10.70 -8.37
CA GLY A 187 -16.15 11.58 -9.04
C GLY A 187 -16.64 12.11 -10.39
N SER A 188 -15.92 13.09 -10.94
CA SER A 188 -16.04 13.53 -12.32
C SER A 188 -14.64 13.63 -12.94
N LEU A 189 -14.53 13.33 -14.24
CA LEU A 189 -13.29 13.50 -15.00
C LEU A 189 -13.02 14.98 -15.33
N GLU A 190 -14.02 15.85 -15.22
CA GLU A 190 -13.94 17.28 -15.49
C GLU A 190 -14.41 18.10 -14.28
N ARG A 191 -13.86 19.31 -14.11
CA ARG A 191 -14.28 20.22 -13.04
C ARG A 191 -15.69 20.75 -13.34
N ARG A 192 -16.62 20.53 -12.41
CA ARG A 192 -18.00 21.04 -12.49
C ARG A 192 -18.58 21.23 -11.10
N GLU A 193 -19.73 21.89 -11.03
CA GLU A 193 -20.47 22.09 -9.78
C GLU A 193 -20.72 20.74 -9.08
N GLY A 194 -20.41 20.67 -7.78
CA GLY A 194 -20.47 19.46 -6.96
C GLY A 194 -19.28 18.50 -7.09
N TYR A 195 -18.25 18.87 -7.87
CA TYR A 195 -17.03 18.09 -8.11
C TYR A 195 -15.77 18.99 -8.18
N GLU A 196 -15.57 19.85 -7.18
CA GLU A 196 -14.52 20.89 -7.19
C GLU A 196 -13.17 20.44 -6.61
N ALA A 197 -13.13 19.34 -5.85
CA ALA A 197 -11.92 18.82 -5.22
C ALA A 197 -11.17 17.85 -6.15
N PRO A 198 -9.91 18.15 -6.56
CA PRO A 198 -9.11 17.25 -7.39
C PRO A 198 -8.58 16.04 -6.58
N VAL A 199 -8.32 14.93 -7.28
CA VAL A 199 -7.71 13.68 -6.76
C VAL A 199 -6.42 13.37 -7.51
#